data_AF-A0AAU9CU53-F1
#
_entry.id   AF-A0AAU9CU53-F1
#
_cell.length_a   1.000
_cell.length_b   1.000
_cell.length_c   1.000
_cell.angle_alpha   90.00
_cell.angle_beta   90.00
_cell.angle_gamma   90.00
#
_symmetry.space_group_name_H-M   'P 1'
#
loop_
_entity.id
_entity.type
_entity.pdbx_description
1 polymer ?
#
loop_
_entity_poly.entity_id
_entity_poly.type
_entity_poly.pdbx_seq_one_letter_code
_entity_poly.pdbx_strand_id
1 'polypeptide(L)'
;MKKNLVIIIGLNIVLALAIRWAYNVELSMNRQESMSEVLKKKYGQKSLPATDHSKFEILQKKFDTPQAVTQACISCHTERHKEVMESNHWNWEREEYIEGRGVTYLGKSNLLNNYCIGASSNEQACAKCHIGYDFESTPNFYKKEENVDCLVCHDNSGEYMKGGGLAGLPAGTVDLGASARHVGNPTKESCGSCHFYSGGGNNVKHGDLEEAQTDCSREVDVHMASQGVDMSCVDCHSADKHNIKGKLYSVSSANKNRAECQTCHGELPHESEALNTHTAKVACQTCHIPSYAKANATKMSWDWSTAGKLKDGKPYSEDDSLGNHTYMSIKGSFTWAKNVTPEYVWFNGTADHYVLGDKVDTLKAIKLNELFGSYSDGKIMPVKVHRGRQPYDPVNKTLIQPFTYAKEKGKGAYWKDFDWQKASEIGMKEVGLPFSGEVTFPKTEMYWPVNHMVSPADKSLSCADCHTNSPTGRLANLKGFYLPGRDGHSGVDFFGKWLLILSCIGLVGHAGLRILSGLKSKQA
;
A
#
# COMPACT_ATOMS: atom_id res chain seq x y z
N MET A 1 -33.52 33.68 60.12
CA MET A 1 -32.38 32.90 59.55
C MET A 1 -32.79 31.91 58.46
N LYS A 2 -33.79 31.01 58.66
CA LYS A 2 -34.18 30.00 57.64
C LYS A 2 -34.66 30.59 56.29
N LYS A 3 -35.42 31.70 56.27
CA LYS A 3 -35.87 32.34 55.01
C LYS A 3 -34.71 32.88 54.16
N ASN A 4 -33.72 33.50 54.80
CA ASN A 4 -32.58 34.09 54.08
C ASN A 4 -31.67 33.00 53.48
N LEU A 5 -31.55 31.85 54.15
CA LEU A 5 -30.78 30.71 53.65
C LEU A 5 -31.38 30.10 52.37
N VAL A 6 -32.71 29.98 52.30
CA VAL A 6 -33.42 29.47 51.11
C VAL A 6 -33.25 30.42 49.92
N ILE A 7 -33.30 31.73 50.16
CA ILE A 7 -33.09 32.75 49.12
C ILE A 7 -31.65 32.71 48.59
N ILE A 8 -30.66 32.57 49.47
CA ILE A 8 -29.25 32.47 49.08
C ILE A 8 -28.99 31.20 48.26
N ILE A 9 -29.55 30.05 48.66
CA ILE A 9 -29.39 28.79 47.90
C ILE A 9 -30.07 28.91 46.53
N GLY A 10 -31.29 29.48 46.48
CA GLY A 10 -32.00 29.72 45.22
C GLY A 10 -31.21 30.61 44.26
N LEU A 11 -30.64 31.71 44.76
CA LEU A 11 -29.78 32.62 43.97
C LEU A 11 -28.53 31.91 43.44
N ASN A 12 -27.87 31.07 44.24
CA ASN A 12 -26.70 30.32 43.80
C ASN A 12 -27.03 29.27 42.73
N ILE A 13 -28.19 28.60 42.84
CA ILE A 13 -28.65 27.66 41.81
C ILE A 13 -28.95 28.40 40.51
N VAL A 14 -29.67 29.52 40.57
CA VAL A 14 -29.96 30.35 39.38
C VAL A 14 -28.67 30.86 38.74
N LEU A 15 -27.71 31.31 39.54
CA LEU A 15 -26.41 31.76 39.05
C LEU A 15 -25.62 30.61 38.39
N ALA A 16 -25.60 29.42 39.00
CA ALA A 16 -24.95 28.24 38.42
C ALA A 16 -25.59 27.81 37.09
N LEU A 17 -26.92 27.87 37.00
CA LEU A 17 -27.66 27.60 35.76
C LEU A 17 -27.38 28.65 34.69
N ALA A 18 -27.32 29.94 35.07
CA ALA A 18 -26.99 31.03 34.16
C ALA A 18 -25.55 30.94 33.64
N ILE A 19 -24.58 30.61 34.50
CA ILE A 19 -23.18 30.37 34.10
C ILE A 19 -23.10 29.17 33.16
N ARG A 20 -23.78 28.07 33.47
CA ARG A 20 -23.80 26.89 32.59
C ARG A 20 -24.46 27.18 31.25
N TRP A 21 -25.53 27.98 31.23
CA TRP A 21 -26.18 28.42 30.00
C TRP A 21 -25.26 29.33 29.19
N ALA A 22 -24.63 30.33 29.80
CA ALA A 22 -23.67 31.22 29.15
C ALA A 22 -22.47 30.44 28.58
N TYR A 23 -21.92 29.50 29.35
CA TYR A 23 -20.85 28.62 28.90
C TYR A 23 -21.28 27.75 27.70
N ASN A 24 -22.48 27.18 27.74
CA ASN A 24 -23.00 26.39 26.61
C ASN A 24 -23.28 27.25 25.37
N VAL A 25 -23.76 28.48 25.55
CA VAL A 25 -23.97 29.45 24.46
C VAL A 25 -22.62 29.81 23.84
N GLU A 26 -21.61 30.14 24.65
CA GLU A 26 -20.26 30.45 24.17
C GLU A 26 -19.61 29.24 23.48
N LEU A 27 -19.76 28.02 24.01
CA LEU A 27 -19.32 26.79 23.36
C LEU A 27 -20.04 26.52 22.03
N SER A 28 -21.31 26.91 21.92
CA SER A 28 -22.08 26.77 20.68
C SER A 28 -21.72 27.83 19.65
N MET A 29 -21.39 29.06 20.09
CA MET A 29 -20.97 30.17 19.24
C MET A 29 -19.52 30.00 18.76
N ASN A 30 -18.67 29.33 19.56
CA ASN A 30 -17.29 28.96 19.22
C ASN A 30 -17.14 27.53 18.68
N ARG A 31 -18.23 26.85 18.30
CA ARG A 31 -18.14 25.55 17.62
C ARG A 31 -17.64 25.77 16.20
N GLN A 32 -16.32 25.95 16.08
CA GLN A 32 -15.61 25.86 14.81
C GLN A 32 -15.89 24.46 14.23
N GLU A 33 -16.32 24.42 12.97
CA GLU A 33 -16.54 23.17 12.24
C GLU A 33 -15.27 22.32 12.37
N SER A 34 -15.42 21.07 12.82
CA SER A 34 -14.26 20.21 13.04
C SER A 34 -13.53 19.99 11.72
N MET A 35 -12.20 19.84 11.74
CA MET A 35 -11.42 19.56 10.52
C MET A 35 -12.00 18.37 9.74
N SER A 36 -12.52 17.36 10.44
CA SER A 36 -13.19 16.20 9.83
C SER A 36 -14.45 16.59 9.04
N GLU A 37 -15.29 17.48 9.56
CA GLU A 37 -16.49 17.96 8.87
C GLU A 37 -16.13 18.78 7.63
N VAL A 38 -15.13 19.67 7.74
CA VAL A 38 -14.61 20.46 6.62
C VAL A 38 -14.10 19.55 5.49
N LEU A 39 -13.30 18.53 5.84
CA LEU A 39 -12.76 17.57 4.87
C LEU A 39 -13.87 16.74 4.22
N LYS A 40 -14.84 16.25 5.00
CA LYS A 40 -15.99 15.49 4.47
C LYS A 40 -16.77 16.32 3.46
N LYS A 41 -16.99 17.61 3.74
CA LYS A 41 -17.68 18.51 2.82
C LYS A 41 -16.86 18.76 1.54
N LYS A 42 -15.54 18.94 1.68
CA LYS A 42 -14.64 19.18 0.55
C LYS A 42 -14.57 17.98 -0.40
N TYR A 43 -14.40 16.78 0.14
CA TYR A 43 -14.14 15.57 -0.64
C TYR A 43 -15.40 14.72 -0.91
N GLY A 44 -16.50 14.94 -0.19
CA GLY A 44 -17.78 14.27 -0.45
C GLY A 44 -18.55 14.85 -1.63
N GLN A 45 -18.09 15.94 -2.25
CA GLN A 45 -18.68 16.52 -3.45
C GLN A 45 -17.92 16.04 -4.69
N LYS A 46 -18.59 15.30 -5.58
CA LYS A 46 -18.00 14.86 -6.85
C LYS A 46 -17.78 16.08 -7.77
N SER A 47 -16.59 16.17 -8.37
CA SER A 47 -16.28 17.21 -9.35
C SER A 47 -17.21 17.10 -10.55
N LEU A 48 -17.82 18.22 -10.94
CA LEU A 48 -18.57 18.29 -12.19
C LEU A 48 -17.60 18.26 -13.39
N PRO A 49 -17.94 17.57 -14.48
CA PRO A 49 -17.13 17.58 -15.69
C PRO A 49 -17.11 18.98 -16.30
N ALA A 50 -15.94 19.42 -16.81
CA ALA A 50 -15.79 20.73 -17.43
C ALA A 50 -16.58 20.86 -18.74
N THR A 51 -16.83 19.76 -19.43
CA THR A 51 -17.59 19.69 -20.67
C THR A 51 -18.27 18.32 -20.82
N ASP A 52 -19.26 18.24 -21.70
CA ASP A 52 -20.00 17.03 -22.05
C ASP A 52 -19.46 16.45 -23.37
N HIS A 53 -18.65 15.39 -23.27
CA HIS A 53 -17.99 14.78 -24.42
C HIS A 53 -18.97 14.09 -25.39
N SER A 54 -20.16 13.73 -24.93
CA SER A 54 -21.20 13.11 -25.75
C SER A 54 -21.75 14.05 -26.83
N LYS A 55 -21.46 15.35 -26.78
CA LYS A 55 -21.93 16.36 -27.74
C LYS A 55 -20.96 16.65 -28.89
N PHE A 56 -19.72 16.16 -28.83
CA PHE A 56 -18.73 16.44 -29.87
C PHE A 56 -18.90 15.49 -31.06
N GLU A 57 -19.07 16.06 -32.26
CA GLU A 57 -19.23 15.31 -33.52
C GLU A 57 -18.06 14.34 -33.79
N ILE A 58 -16.82 14.76 -33.46
CA ILE A 58 -15.62 13.94 -33.64
C ILE A 58 -15.66 12.62 -32.84
N LEU A 59 -16.48 12.55 -31.78
CA LEU A 59 -16.65 11.36 -30.92
C LEU A 59 -17.94 10.57 -31.24
N GLN A 60 -18.77 11.03 -32.19
CA GLN A 60 -19.97 10.31 -32.63
C GLN A 60 -19.66 9.25 -33.70
N LYS A 61 -18.48 9.33 -34.32
CA LYS A 61 -18.06 8.36 -35.33
C LYS A 61 -17.71 7.01 -34.72
N LYS A 62 -17.75 5.97 -35.55
CA LYS A 62 -17.18 4.66 -35.21
C LYS A 62 -15.65 4.76 -35.25
N PHE A 63 -15.00 4.19 -34.23
CA PHE A 63 -13.54 4.07 -34.18
C PHE A 63 -13.13 2.62 -34.45
N ASP A 64 -12.31 2.40 -35.47
CA ASP A 64 -11.82 1.06 -35.82
C ASP A 64 -10.59 0.66 -34.98
N THR A 65 -9.86 1.65 -34.45
CA THR A 65 -8.69 1.43 -33.59
C THR A 65 -8.73 2.36 -32.38
N PRO A 66 -8.16 1.96 -31.24
CA PRO A 66 -8.08 2.82 -30.07
C PRO A 66 -7.14 4.01 -30.30
N GLN A 67 -6.10 3.87 -31.13
CA GLN A 67 -5.24 4.97 -31.56
C GLN A 67 -6.01 6.08 -32.28
N ALA A 68 -7.05 5.73 -33.06
CA ALA A 68 -7.91 6.72 -33.70
C ALA A 68 -8.74 7.52 -32.69
N VAL A 69 -9.08 6.95 -31.53
CA VAL A 69 -9.68 7.68 -30.40
C VAL A 69 -8.67 8.67 -29.84
N THR A 70 -7.44 8.21 -29.53
CA THR A 70 -6.38 9.09 -29.01
C THR A 70 -6.10 10.26 -29.93
N GLN A 71 -6.04 10.03 -31.25
CA GLN A 71 -5.87 11.10 -32.24
C GLN A 71 -7.06 12.10 -32.23
N ALA A 72 -8.29 11.63 -32.03
CA ALA A 72 -9.43 12.52 -31.81
C ALA A 72 -9.28 13.34 -30.52
N CYS A 73 -8.83 12.73 -29.42
CA CYS A 73 -8.55 13.44 -28.17
C CYS A 73 -7.46 14.51 -28.35
N ILE A 74 -6.35 14.17 -29.01
CA ILE A 74 -5.20 15.07 -29.24
C ILE A 74 -5.59 16.31 -30.04
N SER A 75 -6.59 16.22 -30.93
CA SER A 75 -7.08 17.38 -31.69
C SER A 75 -7.59 18.54 -30.81
N CYS A 76 -8.00 18.26 -29.58
CA CYS A 76 -8.43 19.25 -28.59
C CYS A 76 -7.48 19.31 -27.36
N HIS A 77 -6.91 18.18 -26.96
CA HIS A 77 -6.01 18.04 -25.81
C HIS A 77 -4.53 18.01 -26.23
N THR A 78 -4.10 19.07 -26.93
CA THR A 78 -2.84 19.14 -27.68
C THR A 78 -1.56 19.00 -26.85
N GLU A 79 -1.64 19.13 -25.52
CA GLU A 79 -0.48 18.98 -24.63
C GLU A 79 -0.61 17.79 -23.66
N ARG A 80 -1.81 17.20 -23.52
CA ARG A 80 -2.06 16.19 -22.48
C ARG A 80 -1.33 14.88 -22.75
N HIS A 81 -1.20 14.48 -24.02
CA HIS A 81 -0.45 13.29 -24.39
C HIS A 81 1.05 13.44 -24.05
N LYS A 82 1.65 14.62 -24.22
CA LYS A 82 3.05 14.89 -23.85
C LYS A 82 3.28 14.74 -22.35
N GLU A 83 2.38 15.34 -21.57
CA GLU A 83 2.37 15.21 -20.10
C GLU A 83 2.30 13.74 -19.66
N VAL A 84 1.44 12.95 -20.31
CA VAL A 84 1.34 11.50 -20.06
C VAL A 84 2.63 10.77 -20.45
N MET A 85 3.20 11.09 -21.61
CA MET A 85 4.43 10.46 -22.13
C MET A 85 5.67 10.80 -21.29
N GLU A 86 5.67 11.91 -20.56
CA GLU A 86 6.71 12.27 -19.59
C GLU A 86 6.53 11.57 -18.24
N SER A 87 5.36 10.96 -17.99
CA SER A 87 5.05 10.33 -16.70
C SER A 87 5.70 8.96 -16.51
N ASN A 88 5.80 8.54 -15.25
CA ASN A 88 6.24 7.18 -14.91
C ASN A 88 5.22 6.09 -15.30
N HIS A 89 3.95 6.45 -15.56
CA HIS A 89 2.95 5.47 -15.96
C HIS A 89 3.18 5.04 -17.41
N TRP A 90 3.68 5.97 -18.25
CA TRP A 90 4.10 5.71 -19.62
C TRP A 90 5.50 5.09 -19.72
N ASN A 91 6.47 5.65 -19.01
CA ASN A 91 7.85 5.16 -19.14
C ASN A 91 8.09 3.86 -18.35
N TRP A 92 7.18 3.50 -17.43
CA TRP A 92 7.36 2.42 -16.45
C TRP A 92 8.67 2.52 -15.67
N GLU A 93 9.23 3.71 -15.61
CA GLU A 93 10.52 4.04 -15.05
C GLU A 93 10.47 5.47 -14.51
N ARG A 94 11.36 5.77 -13.57
CA ARG A 94 11.61 7.13 -13.08
C ARG A 94 13.06 7.25 -12.64
N GLU A 95 13.59 8.46 -12.72
CA GLU A 95 14.86 8.78 -12.10
C GLU A 95 14.72 8.85 -10.56
N GLU A 96 15.65 8.20 -9.86
CA GLU A 96 15.82 8.30 -8.41
C GLU A 96 17.30 8.50 -8.07
N TYR A 97 17.55 8.97 -6.86
CA TYR A 97 18.89 8.98 -6.27
C TYR A 97 18.93 8.01 -5.11
N ILE A 98 19.89 7.09 -5.14
CA ILE A 98 20.15 6.11 -4.09
C ILE A 98 21.53 6.38 -3.53
N GLU A 99 21.63 6.58 -2.21
CA GLU A 99 22.91 6.75 -1.55
C GLU A 99 23.82 5.54 -1.80
N GLY A 100 25.06 5.78 -2.19
CA GLY A 100 26.02 4.72 -2.55
C GLY A 100 25.93 4.22 -4.01
N ARG A 101 24.79 4.35 -4.70
CA ARG A 101 24.66 3.99 -6.13
C ARG A 101 24.65 5.21 -7.07
N GLY A 102 24.17 6.36 -6.59
CA GLY A 102 24.01 7.58 -7.39
C GLY A 102 22.65 7.66 -8.09
N VAL A 103 22.61 8.35 -9.24
CA VAL A 103 21.40 8.45 -10.05
C VAL A 103 21.10 7.08 -10.66
N THR A 104 19.93 6.53 -10.35
CA THR A 104 19.48 5.22 -10.80
C THR A 104 18.06 5.35 -11.31
N TYR A 105 17.81 4.80 -12.49
CA TYR A 105 16.46 4.71 -13.03
C TYR A 105 15.79 3.46 -12.45
N LEU A 106 14.59 3.62 -11.90
CA LEU A 106 13.84 2.53 -11.27
C LEU A 106 12.42 2.45 -11.80
N GLY A 107 11.95 1.24 -12.06
CA GLY A 107 10.54 1.01 -12.28
C GLY A 107 10.23 -0.38 -12.80
N LYS A 108 9.00 -0.57 -13.28
CA LYS A 108 8.53 -1.85 -13.80
C LYS A 108 9.32 -2.31 -15.03
N SER A 109 9.99 -1.40 -15.75
CA SER A 109 10.86 -1.70 -16.89
C SER A 109 12.12 -2.50 -16.49
N ASN A 110 12.65 -2.31 -15.28
CA ASN A 110 13.98 -2.80 -14.91
C ASN A 110 14.10 -3.41 -13.51
N LEU A 111 13.01 -3.38 -12.71
CA LEU A 111 12.94 -4.03 -11.42
C LEU A 111 12.35 -5.43 -11.51
N LEU A 112 12.98 -6.36 -10.80
CA LEU A 112 12.40 -7.68 -10.56
C LEU A 112 11.57 -7.68 -9.27
N ASN A 113 10.39 -8.28 -9.32
CA ASN A 113 9.58 -8.63 -8.15
C ASN A 113 9.63 -10.15 -7.91
N ASN A 114 9.07 -10.59 -6.79
CA ASN A 114 8.92 -12.03 -6.49
C ASN A 114 7.50 -12.54 -6.78
N TYR A 115 6.81 -11.89 -7.73
CA TYR A 115 5.52 -12.32 -8.28
C TYR A 115 5.73 -12.91 -9.69
N CYS A 116 5.42 -12.12 -10.72
CA CYS A 116 5.64 -12.47 -12.13
C CYS A 116 7.10 -12.27 -12.58
N ILE A 117 8.01 -11.97 -11.65
CA ILE A 117 9.43 -11.76 -11.86
C ILE A 117 9.71 -10.42 -12.55
N GLY A 118 9.59 -10.29 -13.86
CA GLY A 118 9.86 -9.01 -14.52
C GLY A 118 9.16 -8.88 -15.87
N ALA A 119 8.94 -7.63 -16.28
CA ALA A 119 8.13 -7.29 -17.45
C ALA A 119 8.88 -7.47 -18.77
N SER A 120 10.20 -7.28 -18.77
CA SER A 120 11.03 -7.39 -19.97
C SER A 120 10.95 -8.79 -20.57
N SER A 121 10.86 -8.91 -21.89
CA SER A 121 10.51 -10.12 -22.66
C SER A 121 9.06 -10.61 -22.49
N ASN A 122 8.28 -10.04 -21.57
CA ASN A 122 6.91 -10.46 -21.25
C ASN A 122 5.88 -9.34 -21.48
N GLU A 123 6.26 -8.32 -22.25
CA GLU A 123 5.53 -7.06 -22.45
C GLU A 123 4.09 -7.31 -22.90
N GLN A 124 3.88 -8.24 -23.84
CA GLN A 124 2.55 -8.56 -24.36
C GLN A 124 1.53 -8.94 -23.28
N ALA A 125 1.97 -9.65 -22.24
CA ALA A 125 1.12 -10.00 -21.10
C ALA A 125 1.05 -8.87 -20.06
N CYS A 126 2.19 -8.25 -19.76
CA CYS A 126 2.30 -7.23 -18.71
C CYS A 126 1.64 -5.90 -19.07
N ALA A 127 1.54 -5.59 -20.36
CA ALA A 127 1.01 -4.35 -20.92
C ALA A 127 -0.51 -4.22 -20.81
N LYS A 128 -1.21 -5.27 -20.36
CA LYS A 128 -2.60 -5.12 -19.90
C LYS A 128 -2.74 -3.99 -18.87
N CYS A 129 -1.68 -3.69 -18.11
CA CYS A 129 -1.63 -2.58 -17.16
C CYS A 129 -0.70 -1.44 -17.58
N HIS A 130 -0.31 -1.34 -18.86
CA HIS A 130 0.39 -0.17 -19.39
C HIS A 130 -0.63 0.83 -19.91
N ILE A 131 -0.38 2.13 -19.76
CA ILE A 131 -1.28 3.19 -20.27
C ILE A 131 -1.03 3.50 -21.76
N GLY A 132 -0.81 2.45 -22.56
CA GLY A 132 -0.60 2.57 -23.98
C GLY A 132 -1.05 1.35 -24.77
N TYR A 133 -1.17 1.53 -26.08
CA TYR A 133 -1.61 0.55 -27.08
C TYR A 133 -0.42 -0.03 -27.83
N ASP A 134 -0.47 -1.32 -28.15
CA ASP A 134 0.61 -2.03 -28.84
C ASP A 134 1.97 -1.81 -28.17
N PHE A 135 2.00 -1.95 -26.85
CA PHE A 135 3.20 -1.74 -26.05
C PHE A 135 4.29 -2.71 -26.44
N GLU A 136 5.40 -2.14 -26.86
CA GLU A 136 6.69 -2.78 -27.05
C GLU A 136 7.74 -1.88 -26.41
N SER A 137 8.73 -2.46 -25.72
CA SER A 137 9.79 -1.67 -25.07
C SER A 137 10.85 -1.21 -26.08
N THR A 138 10.43 -0.52 -27.14
CA THR A 138 11.30 -0.03 -28.22
C THR A 138 11.31 1.51 -28.27
N PRO A 139 12.41 2.15 -28.70
CA PRO A 139 12.45 3.60 -28.86
C PRO A 139 11.37 4.16 -29.80
N ASN A 140 10.81 3.33 -30.68
CA ASN A 140 9.78 3.74 -31.62
C ASN A 140 8.39 3.82 -30.95
N PHE A 141 8.10 2.95 -29.98
CA PHE A 141 6.86 3.00 -29.20
C PHE A 141 6.74 4.34 -28.44
N TYR A 142 7.80 4.75 -27.74
CA TYR A 142 7.81 5.94 -26.90
C TYR A 142 7.72 7.27 -27.67
N LYS A 143 7.76 7.25 -29.01
CA LYS A 143 7.65 8.45 -29.87
C LYS A 143 6.26 8.64 -30.47
N LYS A 144 5.39 7.64 -30.39
CA LYS A 144 4.06 7.65 -31.02
C LYS A 144 3.01 8.12 -30.03
N GLU A 145 2.58 9.36 -30.17
CA GLU A 145 1.56 9.97 -29.31
C GLU A 145 0.20 9.26 -29.44
N GLU A 146 -0.11 8.69 -30.61
CA GLU A 146 -1.34 7.92 -30.83
C GLU A 146 -1.40 6.64 -29.97
N ASN A 147 -0.27 6.17 -29.46
CA ASN A 147 -0.22 4.99 -28.60
C ASN A 147 -0.62 5.30 -27.15
N VAL A 148 -0.82 6.56 -26.76
CA VAL A 148 -1.30 6.91 -25.41
C VAL A 148 -2.72 6.39 -25.22
N ASP A 149 -2.95 5.63 -24.16
CA ASP A 149 -4.27 5.14 -23.78
C ASP A 149 -4.97 6.15 -22.87
N CYS A 150 -5.77 7.03 -23.46
CA CYS A 150 -6.55 8.01 -22.70
C CYS A 150 -7.73 7.37 -21.94
N LEU A 151 -8.27 6.27 -22.47
CA LEU A 151 -9.51 5.68 -21.99
C LEU A 151 -9.33 4.85 -20.71
N VAL A 152 -8.19 4.16 -20.54
CA VAL A 152 -7.95 3.32 -19.35
C VAL A 152 -8.10 4.05 -18.02
N CYS A 153 -7.81 5.36 -18.00
CA CYS A 153 -7.97 6.19 -16.80
C CYS A 153 -9.23 7.04 -16.81
N HIS A 154 -9.80 7.36 -17.98
CA HIS A 154 -10.86 8.36 -18.09
C HIS A 154 -12.22 7.81 -18.50
N ASP A 155 -12.33 6.54 -18.90
CA ASP A 155 -13.63 5.93 -19.19
C ASP A 155 -14.51 5.86 -17.94
N ASN A 156 -15.69 6.48 -18.03
CA ASN A 156 -16.75 6.37 -17.02
C ASN A 156 -18.00 5.65 -17.58
N SER A 157 -17.93 5.01 -18.76
CA SER A 157 -19.00 4.14 -19.25
C SER A 157 -19.08 2.83 -18.47
N GLY A 158 -17.94 2.37 -17.93
CA GLY A 158 -17.81 1.06 -17.27
C GLY A 158 -17.58 -0.09 -18.25
N GLU A 159 -17.41 0.20 -19.54
CA GLU A 159 -17.23 -0.80 -20.59
C GLU A 159 -15.76 -0.96 -21.01
N TYR A 160 -14.90 0.00 -20.69
CA TYR A 160 -13.51 -0.03 -21.16
C TYR A 160 -12.65 -1.02 -20.35
N MET A 161 -12.04 -1.98 -21.05
CA MET A 161 -11.06 -2.88 -20.46
C MET A 161 -10.00 -3.32 -21.46
N LYS A 162 -8.75 -3.45 -20.99
CA LYS A 162 -7.64 -3.97 -21.79
C LYS A 162 -7.67 -5.50 -21.84
N GLY A 163 -7.42 -6.06 -23.02
CA GLY A 163 -7.39 -7.51 -23.23
C GLY A 163 -6.13 -8.15 -22.67
N GLY A 164 -6.24 -9.39 -22.17
CA GLY A 164 -5.10 -10.16 -21.69
C GLY A 164 -4.21 -10.63 -22.84
N GLY A 165 -2.90 -10.37 -22.78
CA GLY A 165 -1.97 -10.83 -23.82
C GLY A 165 -2.07 -10.06 -25.15
N LEU A 166 -2.72 -8.90 -25.15
CA LEU A 166 -2.93 -8.07 -26.34
C LEU A 166 -2.02 -6.84 -26.38
N ALA A 167 -0.87 -6.86 -25.67
CA ALA A 167 0.09 -5.74 -25.66
C ALA A 167 -0.56 -4.39 -25.29
N GLY A 168 -1.58 -4.41 -24.43
CA GLY A 168 -2.30 -3.21 -24.02
C GLY A 168 -3.46 -2.80 -24.94
N LEU A 169 -3.76 -3.51 -26.03
CA LEU A 169 -4.99 -3.24 -26.76
C LEU A 169 -6.24 -3.53 -25.89
N PRO A 170 -7.34 -2.78 -26.09
CA PRO A 170 -8.65 -3.07 -25.50
C PRO A 170 -9.13 -4.47 -25.90
N ALA A 171 -9.98 -5.06 -25.07
CA ALA A 171 -10.69 -6.28 -25.45
C ALA A 171 -11.59 -6.00 -26.67
N GLY A 172 -11.76 -6.98 -27.56
CA GLY A 172 -12.56 -6.81 -28.78
C GLY A 172 -14.06 -6.55 -28.54
N THR A 173 -14.52 -6.66 -27.29
CA THR A 173 -15.88 -6.36 -26.85
C THR A 173 -16.11 -4.89 -26.49
N VAL A 174 -15.06 -4.08 -26.43
CA VAL A 174 -15.14 -2.67 -26.02
C VAL A 174 -15.73 -1.81 -27.14
N ASP A 175 -16.79 -1.05 -26.85
CA ASP A 175 -17.24 0.05 -27.71
C ASP A 175 -16.39 1.29 -27.44
N LEU A 176 -15.41 1.52 -28.31
CA LEU A 176 -14.50 2.66 -28.25
C LEU A 176 -15.22 4.01 -28.36
N GLY A 177 -16.29 4.09 -29.15
CA GLY A 177 -17.07 5.31 -29.30
C GLY A 177 -17.86 5.61 -28.03
N ALA A 178 -18.50 4.60 -27.45
CA ALA A 178 -19.22 4.74 -26.18
C ALA A 178 -18.27 5.18 -25.06
N SER A 179 -17.10 4.53 -24.95
CA SER A 179 -16.07 4.90 -23.97
C SER A 179 -15.62 6.35 -24.15
N ALA A 180 -15.32 6.76 -25.38
CA ALA A 180 -14.86 8.11 -25.68
C ALA A 180 -15.88 9.21 -25.36
N ARG A 181 -17.19 8.93 -25.54
CA ARG A 181 -18.27 9.87 -25.23
C ARG A 181 -18.55 10.03 -23.74
N HIS A 182 -18.14 9.07 -22.91
CA HIS A 182 -18.37 9.05 -21.47
C HIS A 182 -17.08 9.26 -20.68
N VAL A 183 -16.08 9.92 -21.26
CA VAL A 183 -14.85 10.23 -20.53
C VAL A 183 -15.09 11.28 -19.43
N GLY A 184 -14.41 11.13 -18.30
CA GLY A 184 -14.49 12.04 -17.17
C GLY A 184 -13.29 11.93 -16.23
N ASN A 185 -13.48 12.41 -14.99
CA ASN A 185 -12.45 12.26 -13.96
C ASN A 185 -12.26 10.77 -13.61
N PRO A 186 -11.02 10.31 -13.36
CA PRO A 186 -10.76 8.91 -13.03
C PRO A 186 -11.55 8.42 -11.82
N THR A 187 -12.13 7.24 -11.92
CA THR A 187 -12.84 6.59 -10.82
C THR A 187 -11.93 5.60 -10.09
N LYS A 188 -12.45 4.99 -9.02
CA LYS A 188 -11.78 3.90 -8.29
C LYS A 188 -11.55 2.70 -9.21
N GLU A 189 -12.52 2.41 -10.08
CA GLU A 189 -12.49 1.34 -11.07
C GLU A 189 -11.42 1.59 -12.14
N SER A 190 -11.30 2.82 -12.66
CA SER A 190 -10.30 3.15 -13.69
C SER A 190 -8.88 2.87 -13.19
N CYS A 191 -8.56 3.32 -11.97
CA CYS A 191 -7.28 3.03 -11.31
C CYS A 191 -7.16 1.53 -10.95
N GLY A 192 -8.25 0.97 -10.45
CA GLY A 192 -8.39 -0.42 -10.00
C GLY A 192 -8.16 -1.46 -11.07
N SER A 193 -8.49 -1.15 -12.34
CA SER A 193 -8.29 -1.99 -13.52
C SER A 193 -6.87 -2.59 -13.60
N CYS A 194 -5.89 -1.85 -13.06
CA CYS A 194 -4.50 -2.24 -12.97
C CYS A 194 -4.02 -2.47 -11.53
N HIS A 195 -4.42 -1.60 -10.60
CA HIS A 195 -3.89 -1.62 -9.23
C HIS A 195 -4.49 -2.73 -8.36
N PHE A 196 -5.77 -3.08 -8.55
CA PHE A 196 -6.44 -4.15 -7.80
C PHE A 196 -6.04 -5.55 -8.30
N TYR A 197 -5.75 -5.69 -9.59
CA TYR A 197 -5.45 -6.97 -10.23
C TYR A 197 -3.95 -7.22 -10.48
N SER A 198 -3.11 -6.37 -9.91
CA SER A 198 -1.65 -6.50 -9.99
C SER A 198 -1.18 -7.86 -9.47
N GLY A 199 -0.25 -8.50 -10.19
CA GLY A 199 0.23 -9.85 -9.86
C GLY A 199 -0.61 -10.99 -10.46
N GLY A 200 -1.59 -10.66 -11.30
CA GLY A 200 -2.36 -11.62 -12.10
C GLY A 200 -3.70 -12.04 -11.48
N GLY A 201 -4.26 -11.25 -10.56
CA GLY A 201 -5.54 -11.50 -9.93
C GLY A 201 -5.88 -10.44 -8.87
N ASN A 202 -7.15 -10.37 -8.46
CA ASN A 202 -7.62 -9.43 -7.45
C ASN A 202 -6.87 -9.62 -6.13
N ASN A 203 -6.44 -8.51 -5.52
CA ASN A 203 -5.71 -8.43 -4.26
C ASN A 203 -4.44 -9.31 -4.17
N VAL A 204 -3.86 -9.77 -5.28
CA VAL A 204 -2.69 -10.67 -5.24
C VAL A 204 -1.46 -9.97 -4.68
N LYS A 205 -1.17 -8.76 -5.16
CA LYS A 205 0.10 -8.07 -4.94
C LYS A 205 0.09 -7.14 -3.73
N HIS A 206 -0.73 -6.08 -3.75
CA HIS A 206 -0.70 -5.04 -2.72
C HIS A 206 -1.18 -5.54 -1.35
N GLY A 207 -2.31 -6.26 -1.30
CA GLY A 207 -2.93 -6.72 -0.06
C GLY A 207 -3.87 -5.69 0.56
N ASP A 208 -3.65 -4.40 0.29
CA ASP A 208 -4.49 -3.29 0.74
C ASP A 208 -5.21 -2.57 -0.41
N LEU A 209 -5.14 -3.08 -1.65
CA LEU A 209 -5.83 -2.55 -2.82
C LEU A 209 -6.44 -3.69 -3.62
N GLU A 210 -7.76 -3.66 -3.74
CA GLU A 210 -8.61 -4.71 -4.27
C GLU A 210 -9.94 -4.17 -4.81
N GLU A 211 -10.62 -5.00 -5.59
CA GLU A 211 -11.91 -4.67 -6.21
C GLU A 211 -12.97 -4.25 -5.20
N ALA A 212 -12.96 -4.79 -3.98
CA ALA A 212 -13.95 -4.44 -2.97
C ALA A 212 -13.97 -2.93 -2.65
N GLN A 213 -12.90 -2.18 -2.90
CA GLN A 213 -12.84 -0.75 -2.62
C GLN A 213 -13.56 0.13 -3.66
N THR A 214 -14.06 -0.43 -4.77
CA THR A 214 -15.00 0.25 -5.67
C THR A 214 -16.28 0.63 -4.92
N ASP A 215 -16.78 -0.29 -4.09
CA ASP A 215 -17.93 -0.11 -3.21
C ASP A 215 -17.71 -0.87 -1.90
N CYS A 216 -17.12 -0.19 -0.91
CA CYS A 216 -16.85 -0.78 0.40
C CYS A 216 -17.56 -0.08 1.55
N SER A 217 -17.68 -0.79 2.67
CA SER A 217 -18.06 -0.21 3.95
C SER A 217 -16.87 0.48 4.62
N ARG A 218 -17.16 1.35 5.60
CA ARG A 218 -16.13 2.03 6.42
C ARG A 218 -15.23 1.07 7.20
N GLU A 219 -15.63 -0.18 7.39
CA GLU A 219 -14.78 -1.19 8.04
C GLU A 219 -13.61 -1.63 7.13
N VAL A 220 -13.81 -1.59 5.82
CA VAL A 220 -12.75 -1.88 4.84
C VAL A 220 -11.83 -0.68 4.73
N ASP A 221 -12.36 0.48 4.34
CA ASP A 221 -11.59 1.73 4.21
C ASP A 221 -12.47 2.95 4.51
N VAL A 222 -12.08 3.78 5.49
CA VAL A 222 -12.88 4.96 5.87
C VAL A 222 -12.89 6.10 4.86
N HIS A 223 -11.90 6.16 3.96
CA HIS A 223 -11.78 7.21 2.94
C HIS A 223 -12.53 6.82 1.66
N MET A 224 -12.43 5.55 1.25
CA MET A 224 -13.00 5.04 -0.01
C MET A 224 -14.42 4.46 0.14
N ALA A 225 -14.94 4.35 1.36
CA ALA A 225 -16.28 3.81 1.62
C ALA A 225 -17.38 4.64 0.93
N SER A 226 -18.28 3.94 0.25
CA SER A 226 -19.40 4.52 -0.50
C SER A 226 -20.42 5.19 0.40
N GLN A 227 -20.71 4.57 1.55
CA GLN A 227 -21.49 5.15 2.65
C GLN A 227 -20.57 5.98 3.56
N GLY A 228 -19.86 6.96 2.98
CA GLY A 228 -18.79 7.71 3.61
C GLY A 228 -18.38 8.95 2.81
N VAL A 229 -17.09 9.27 2.77
CA VAL A 229 -16.55 10.37 1.95
C VAL A 229 -16.51 9.97 0.46
N ASP A 230 -16.48 8.66 0.16
CA ASP A 230 -16.43 8.11 -1.20
C ASP A 230 -15.27 8.70 -2.04
N MET A 231 -14.09 8.86 -1.44
CA MET A 231 -12.91 9.38 -2.14
C MET A 231 -12.51 8.46 -3.29
N SER A 232 -12.29 9.05 -4.45
CA SER A 232 -11.55 8.45 -5.56
C SER A 232 -10.04 8.44 -5.26
N CYS A 233 -9.27 7.72 -6.07
CA CYS A 233 -7.82 7.67 -5.90
C CYS A 233 -7.18 9.06 -6.06
N VAL A 234 -7.66 9.86 -7.02
CA VAL A 234 -7.08 11.17 -7.38
C VAL A 234 -7.35 12.27 -6.34
N ASP A 235 -8.27 12.03 -5.40
CA ASP A 235 -8.54 12.97 -4.29
C ASP A 235 -7.36 13.03 -3.30
N CYS A 236 -6.63 11.93 -3.15
CA CYS A 236 -5.37 11.85 -2.38
C CYS A 236 -4.14 11.88 -3.31
N HIS A 237 -4.21 11.14 -4.41
CA HIS A 237 -3.19 11.07 -5.45
C HIS A 237 -3.42 12.13 -6.53
N SER A 238 -3.41 13.40 -6.11
CA SER A 238 -3.58 14.53 -7.02
C SER A 238 -2.54 14.49 -8.15
N ALA A 239 -2.94 14.85 -9.37
CA ALA A 239 -2.03 14.96 -10.50
C ALA A 239 -1.79 16.43 -10.86
N ASP A 240 -0.53 16.78 -11.11
CA ASP A 240 -0.16 18.01 -11.83
C ASP A 240 0.48 17.60 -13.16
N LYS A 241 -0.04 18.13 -14.28
CA LYS A 241 0.40 17.75 -15.64
C LYS A 241 0.52 16.22 -15.83
N HIS A 242 -0.55 15.48 -15.50
CA HIS A 242 -0.59 14.00 -15.53
C HIS A 242 0.49 13.27 -14.69
N ASN A 243 1.27 13.99 -13.89
CA ASN A 243 2.19 13.42 -12.93
C ASN A 243 1.45 13.17 -11.61
N ILE A 244 0.98 11.93 -11.45
CA ILE A 244 0.21 11.49 -10.28
C ILE A 244 1.12 11.42 -9.05
N LYS A 245 0.75 12.15 -7.99
CA LYS A 245 1.44 12.16 -6.69
C LYS A 245 1.35 10.79 -5.99
N GLY A 246 2.29 10.52 -5.10
CA GLY A 246 2.28 9.31 -4.26
C GLY A 246 3.16 8.22 -4.85
N LYS A 247 4.46 8.49 -4.95
CA LYS A 247 5.44 7.48 -5.34
C LYS A 247 5.32 6.27 -4.41
N LEU A 248 5.36 5.06 -4.97
CA LEU A 248 5.31 3.81 -4.22
C LEU A 248 6.73 3.33 -3.89
N TYR A 249 7.00 2.99 -2.63
CA TYR A 249 8.34 2.58 -2.17
C TYR A 249 8.86 1.28 -2.80
N SER A 250 8.00 0.43 -3.33
CA SER A 250 8.43 -0.79 -4.04
C SER A 250 9.08 -0.50 -5.41
N VAL A 251 8.99 0.74 -5.91
CA VAL A 251 9.52 1.18 -7.21
C VAL A 251 10.13 2.59 -7.14
N SER A 252 10.51 3.05 -5.95
CA SER A 252 11.07 4.39 -5.72
C SER A 252 11.84 4.43 -4.41
N SER A 253 13.04 5.00 -4.46
CA SER A 253 14.04 4.95 -3.38
C SER A 253 14.18 6.20 -2.52
N ALA A 254 13.72 7.37 -2.99
CA ALA A 254 13.90 8.63 -2.27
C ALA A 254 12.61 9.12 -1.62
N ASN A 255 12.66 9.71 -0.42
CA ASN A 255 11.48 10.24 0.26
C ASN A 255 10.95 11.54 -0.38
N LYS A 256 10.39 11.47 -1.59
CA LYS A 256 9.90 12.61 -2.37
C LYS A 256 8.57 12.28 -3.04
N ASN A 257 7.73 13.31 -3.25
CA ASN A 257 6.44 13.20 -3.94
C ASN A 257 5.54 12.08 -3.34
N ARG A 258 5.43 12.06 -2.01
CA ARG A 258 4.62 11.11 -1.24
C ARG A 258 3.23 11.67 -0.96
N ALA A 259 2.23 10.78 -0.89
CA ALA A 259 0.92 11.12 -0.36
C ALA A 259 0.93 10.88 1.15
N GLU A 260 0.55 11.89 1.94
CA GLU A 260 0.75 11.89 3.39
C GLU A 260 -0.55 12.23 4.11
N CYS A 261 -0.83 11.53 5.20
CA CYS A 261 -2.02 11.74 6.03
C CYS A 261 -2.11 13.20 6.51
N GLN A 262 -0.96 13.80 6.82
CA GLN A 262 -0.86 15.14 7.40
C GLN A 262 -1.27 16.25 6.41
N THR A 263 -1.33 15.96 5.11
CA THR A 263 -1.86 16.91 4.12
C THR A 263 -3.32 17.29 4.43
N CYS A 264 -4.10 16.36 5.00
CA CYS A 264 -5.48 16.61 5.41
C CYS A 264 -5.63 16.71 6.94
N HIS A 265 -4.89 15.89 7.69
CA HIS A 265 -5.08 15.74 9.14
C HIS A 265 -4.15 16.61 10.01
N GLY A 266 -3.12 17.22 9.43
CA GLY A 266 -2.04 17.87 10.19
C GLY A 266 -1.13 16.88 10.93
N GLU A 267 -0.14 17.41 11.64
CA GLU A 267 0.90 16.60 12.33
C GLU A 267 0.46 16.04 13.68
N LEU A 268 -0.48 16.71 14.35
CA LEU A 268 -0.92 16.41 15.73
C LEU A 268 -2.46 16.28 15.79
N PRO A 269 -3.05 15.28 15.12
CA PRO A 269 -4.50 15.21 14.92
C PRO A 269 -5.29 14.76 16.16
N HIS A 270 -4.64 14.34 17.24
CA HIS A 270 -5.30 13.76 18.40
C HIS A 270 -5.49 14.79 19.51
N GLU A 271 -6.55 14.64 20.32
CA GLU A 271 -6.69 15.38 21.58
C GLU A 271 -5.67 14.92 22.64
N SER A 272 -5.20 13.67 22.53
CA SER A 272 -4.20 13.10 23.42
C SER A 272 -2.79 13.51 23.00
N GLU A 273 -2.11 14.27 23.86
CA GLU A 273 -0.71 14.64 23.70
C GLU A 273 0.21 13.41 23.62
N ALA A 274 -0.12 12.34 24.37
CA ALA A 274 0.61 11.09 24.31
C ALA A 274 0.56 10.47 22.91
N LEU A 275 -0.61 10.41 22.27
CA LEU A 275 -0.74 9.90 20.89
C LEU A 275 -0.04 10.82 19.88
N ASN A 276 -0.15 12.14 20.06
CA ASN A 276 0.57 13.10 19.23
C ASN A 276 2.10 12.94 19.34
N THR A 277 2.62 12.61 20.52
CA THR A 277 4.05 12.33 20.70
C THR A 277 4.49 11.08 19.92
N HIS A 278 3.61 10.08 19.76
CA HIS A 278 3.93 8.88 18.99
C HIS A 278 4.14 9.16 17.51
N THR A 279 3.54 10.21 16.92
CA THR A 279 3.66 10.51 15.49
C THR A 279 5.11 10.83 15.07
N ALA A 280 5.98 11.14 16.03
CA ALA A 280 7.42 11.31 15.81
C ALA A 280 8.13 10.00 15.43
N LYS A 281 7.66 8.84 15.92
CA LYS A 281 8.30 7.53 15.73
C LYS A 281 7.39 6.44 15.19
N VAL A 282 6.10 6.69 15.07
CA VAL A 282 5.10 5.74 14.58
C VAL A 282 4.36 6.38 13.41
N ALA A 283 4.34 5.72 12.25
CA ALA A 283 3.57 6.20 11.12
C ALA A 283 2.06 6.08 11.41
N CYS A 284 1.25 7.00 10.87
CA CYS A 284 -0.21 6.97 11.03
C CYS A 284 -0.79 5.61 10.62
N GLN A 285 -0.27 5.07 9.52
CA GLN A 285 -0.61 3.76 8.97
C GLN A 285 -0.47 2.64 10.00
N THR A 286 0.56 2.67 10.87
CA THR A 286 0.81 1.62 11.88
C THR A 286 -0.39 1.44 12.79
N CYS A 287 -0.92 2.53 13.33
CA CYS A 287 -2.04 2.48 14.26
C CYS A 287 -3.38 2.34 13.54
N HIS A 288 -3.52 2.97 12.37
CA HIS A 288 -4.79 3.07 11.68
C HIS A 288 -5.06 1.97 10.65
N ILE A 289 -4.10 1.11 10.35
CA ILE A 289 -4.26 -0.08 9.48
C ILE A 289 -3.86 -1.34 10.27
N PRO A 290 -4.68 -1.77 11.25
CA PRO A 290 -4.36 -2.90 12.12
C PRO A 290 -4.34 -4.26 11.38
N SER A 291 -5.02 -4.33 10.23
CA SER A 291 -5.03 -5.45 9.31
C SER A 291 -5.27 -4.99 7.87
N TYR A 292 -4.76 -5.76 6.92
CA TYR A 292 -5.03 -5.62 5.48
C TYR A 292 -5.64 -6.92 4.92
N ALA A 293 -5.95 -6.95 3.62
CA ALA A 293 -6.68 -8.03 2.96
C ALA A 293 -8.01 -8.32 3.68
N LYS A 294 -8.76 -7.24 3.94
CA LYS A 294 -9.99 -7.28 4.74
C LYS A 294 -11.14 -7.96 4.00
N ALA A 295 -11.30 -7.71 2.70
CA ALA A 295 -12.39 -8.27 1.91
C ALA A 295 -11.98 -9.56 1.18
N ASN A 296 -10.86 -9.56 0.45
CA ASN A 296 -10.34 -10.76 -0.21
C ASN A 296 -8.94 -11.14 0.28
N ALA A 297 -8.61 -12.44 0.16
CA ALA A 297 -7.29 -12.95 0.51
C ALA A 297 -6.21 -12.36 -0.40
N THR A 298 -4.99 -12.26 0.11
CA THR A 298 -3.82 -11.81 -0.63
C THR A 298 -2.73 -12.86 -0.60
N LYS A 299 -1.95 -12.93 -1.68
CA LYS A 299 -0.86 -13.89 -1.80
C LYS A 299 0.28 -13.47 -0.88
N MET A 300 0.68 -14.37 0.01
CA MET A 300 1.75 -14.18 1.00
C MET A 300 3.06 -14.83 0.57
N SER A 301 2.99 -15.89 -0.25
CA SER A 301 4.18 -16.44 -0.88
C SER A 301 3.96 -16.98 -2.28
N TRP A 302 5.05 -17.02 -3.05
CA TRP A 302 5.10 -17.62 -4.38
C TRP A 302 6.41 -18.39 -4.58
N ASP A 303 6.31 -19.72 -4.68
CA ASP A 303 7.43 -20.62 -4.92
C ASP A 303 7.44 -21.11 -6.37
N TRP A 304 8.29 -20.51 -7.21
CA TRP A 304 8.47 -20.93 -8.60
C TRP A 304 9.25 -22.25 -8.73
N SER A 305 9.95 -22.69 -7.69
CA SER A 305 10.76 -23.92 -7.74
C SER A 305 9.91 -25.19 -7.85
N THR A 306 8.62 -25.10 -7.52
CA THR A 306 7.67 -26.21 -7.62
C THR A 306 6.92 -26.23 -8.96
N ALA A 307 7.11 -25.22 -9.82
CA ALA A 307 6.44 -25.10 -11.10
C ALA A 307 6.84 -26.23 -12.08
N GLY A 308 5.98 -26.50 -13.06
CA GLY A 308 6.24 -27.49 -14.11
C GLY A 308 5.71 -28.90 -13.84
N LYS A 309 5.10 -29.18 -12.67
CA LYS A 309 4.43 -30.48 -12.47
C LYS A 309 3.19 -30.55 -13.34
N LEU A 310 3.03 -31.65 -14.06
CA LEU A 310 1.91 -31.93 -14.95
C LEU A 310 1.13 -33.15 -14.44
N LYS A 311 -0.17 -33.20 -14.76
CA LYS A 311 -1.02 -34.37 -14.51
C LYS A 311 -1.44 -34.91 -15.87
N ASP A 312 -1.11 -36.17 -16.15
CA ASP A 312 -1.38 -36.81 -17.46
C ASP A 312 -0.83 -36.01 -18.65
N GLY A 313 0.36 -35.42 -18.49
CA GLY A 313 1.02 -34.59 -19.51
C GLY A 313 0.38 -33.22 -19.74
N LYS A 314 -0.63 -32.83 -18.94
CA LYS A 314 -1.33 -31.55 -19.04
C LYS A 314 -1.07 -30.67 -17.81
N PRO A 315 -1.03 -29.33 -17.98
CA PRO A 315 -0.97 -28.43 -16.84
C PRO A 315 -2.25 -28.51 -16.02
N TYR A 316 -2.13 -28.30 -14.72
CA TYR A 316 -3.23 -28.31 -13.77
C TYR A 316 -3.07 -27.20 -12.72
N SER A 317 -4.14 -26.96 -11.97
CA SER A 317 -4.15 -26.08 -10.80
C SER A 317 -4.79 -26.79 -9.62
N GLU A 318 -4.43 -26.35 -8.43
CA GLU A 318 -5.06 -26.74 -7.17
C GLU A 318 -5.51 -25.46 -6.46
N ASP A 319 -6.66 -25.52 -5.79
CA ASP A 319 -7.29 -24.39 -5.13
C ASP A 319 -7.53 -24.70 -3.65
N ASP A 320 -7.50 -23.68 -2.80
CA ASP A 320 -7.97 -23.78 -1.43
C ASP A 320 -9.50 -23.73 -1.34
N SER A 321 -10.04 -23.85 -0.12
CA SER A 321 -11.49 -23.81 0.13
C SER A 321 -12.15 -22.46 -0.20
N LEU A 322 -11.36 -21.39 -0.43
CA LEU A 322 -11.84 -20.07 -0.81
C LEU A 322 -11.71 -19.82 -2.33
N GLY A 323 -11.25 -20.82 -3.09
CA GLY A 323 -11.05 -20.72 -4.53
C GLY A 323 -9.73 -20.03 -4.92
N ASN A 324 -8.80 -19.81 -3.99
CA ASN A 324 -7.49 -19.28 -4.34
C ASN A 324 -6.60 -20.41 -4.87
N HIS A 325 -5.98 -20.23 -6.03
CA HIS A 325 -4.96 -21.16 -6.51
C HIS A 325 -3.85 -21.32 -5.47
N THR A 326 -3.64 -22.52 -4.94
CA THR A 326 -2.50 -22.92 -4.09
C THR A 326 -1.37 -23.51 -4.91
N TYR A 327 -1.66 -23.97 -6.13
CA TYR A 327 -0.69 -24.42 -7.11
C TYR A 327 -1.17 -24.17 -8.54
N MET A 328 -0.25 -23.84 -9.43
CA MET A 328 -0.48 -23.86 -10.88
C MET A 328 0.78 -24.39 -11.59
N SER A 329 0.66 -25.32 -12.54
CA SER A 329 1.82 -25.82 -13.30
C SER A 329 2.68 -24.71 -13.89
N ILE A 330 2.04 -23.64 -14.35
CA ILE A 330 2.70 -22.50 -15.01
C ILE A 330 3.41 -21.54 -14.05
N LYS A 331 3.21 -21.67 -12.73
CA LYS A 331 3.64 -20.66 -11.75
C LYS A 331 4.22 -21.25 -10.45
N GLY A 332 3.94 -22.50 -10.12
CA GLY A 332 4.38 -23.14 -8.88
C GLY A 332 3.36 -22.97 -7.76
N SER A 333 3.84 -22.93 -6.51
CA SER A 333 3.00 -22.99 -5.31
C SER A 333 2.80 -21.63 -4.66
N PHE A 334 1.67 -21.46 -4.00
CA PHE A 334 1.26 -20.21 -3.36
C PHE A 334 0.76 -20.42 -1.95
N THR A 335 0.93 -19.41 -1.11
CA THR A 335 0.18 -19.29 0.15
C THR A 335 -0.63 -18.00 0.15
N TRP A 336 -1.78 -18.03 0.81
CA TRP A 336 -2.72 -16.93 0.87
C TRP A 336 -3.14 -16.67 2.31
N ALA A 337 -3.49 -15.42 2.61
CA ALA A 337 -4.04 -15.05 3.89
C ALA A 337 -5.05 -13.90 3.76
N LYS A 338 -6.03 -13.86 4.66
CA LYS A 338 -7.06 -12.82 4.77
C LYS A 338 -7.00 -12.21 6.16
N ASN A 339 -7.37 -10.93 6.31
CA ASN A 339 -7.28 -10.18 7.58
C ASN A 339 -5.88 -10.23 8.18
N VAL A 340 -4.87 -9.97 7.36
CA VAL A 340 -3.47 -10.16 7.72
C VAL A 340 -2.99 -9.02 8.60
N THR A 341 -2.33 -9.34 9.71
CA THR A 341 -1.60 -8.37 10.51
C THR A 341 -0.33 -7.95 9.78
N PRO A 342 -0.07 -6.64 9.59
CA PRO A 342 1.19 -6.18 9.02
C PRO A 342 2.39 -6.63 9.85
N GLU A 343 3.52 -6.85 9.18
CA GLU A 343 4.81 -6.82 9.83
C GLU A 343 5.23 -5.36 10.02
N TYR A 344 6.03 -5.06 11.05
CA TYR A 344 6.42 -3.70 11.40
C TYR A 344 7.93 -3.53 11.28
N VAL A 345 8.36 -2.52 10.55
CA VAL A 345 9.77 -2.23 10.29
C VAL A 345 10.09 -0.78 10.62
N TRP A 346 11.35 -0.49 10.95
CA TRP A 346 11.84 0.89 10.93
C TRP A 346 12.00 1.35 9.50
N PHE A 347 11.52 2.56 9.20
CA PHE A 347 11.61 3.12 7.88
C PHE A 347 11.82 4.64 7.91
N ASN A 348 12.86 5.12 7.26
CA ASN A 348 13.22 6.54 7.17
C ASN A 348 12.76 7.20 5.85
N GLY A 349 12.07 6.45 4.98
CA GLY A 349 11.58 6.92 3.69
C GLY A 349 12.54 6.68 2.53
N THR A 350 13.71 6.07 2.76
CA THR A 350 14.64 5.68 1.69
C THR A 350 14.76 4.15 1.56
N ALA A 351 14.97 3.68 0.33
CA ALA A 351 15.04 2.26 0.04
C ALA A 351 16.07 1.96 -1.05
N ASP A 352 16.59 0.74 -1.08
CA ASP A 352 17.33 0.20 -2.22
C ASP A 352 16.53 -0.92 -2.90
N HIS A 353 16.85 -1.20 -4.16
CA HIS A 353 16.15 -2.19 -4.96
C HIS A 353 17.14 -3.06 -5.72
N TYR A 354 16.79 -4.32 -5.89
CA TYR A 354 17.47 -5.17 -6.86
C TYR A 354 17.11 -4.68 -8.27
N VAL A 355 18.10 -4.21 -9.00
CA VAL A 355 17.98 -3.84 -10.42
C VAL A 355 18.54 -4.98 -11.27
N LEU A 356 17.98 -5.18 -12.47
CA LEU A 356 18.50 -6.18 -13.41
C LEU A 356 20.02 -6.09 -13.58
N GLY A 357 20.70 -7.22 -13.34
CA GLY A 357 22.16 -7.33 -13.43
C GLY A 357 22.91 -7.16 -12.10
N ASP A 358 22.24 -6.71 -11.03
CA ASP A 358 22.83 -6.64 -9.70
C ASP A 358 23.30 -8.01 -9.22
N LYS A 359 24.48 -8.04 -8.61
CA LYS A 359 24.98 -9.27 -7.97
C LYS A 359 24.35 -9.45 -6.61
N VAL A 360 24.11 -10.70 -6.24
CA VAL A 360 23.51 -11.07 -4.96
C VAL A 360 24.60 -11.53 -3.99
N ASP A 361 24.68 -10.88 -2.84
CA ASP A 361 25.70 -11.16 -1.82
C ASP A 361 25.29 -12.23 -0.81
N THR A 362 24.00 -12.57 -0.71
CA THR A 362 23.47 -13.58 0.22
C THR A 362 22.30 -14.35 -0.36
N LEU A 363 22.26 -15.66 -0.09
CA LEU A 363 21.16 -16.55 -0.49
C LEU A 363 20.23 -16.94 0.68
N LYS A 364 20.44 -16.38 1.89
CA LYS A 364 19.56 -16.64 3.05
C LYS A 364 18.15 -16.11 2.78
N ALA A 365 18.08 -14.88 2.28
CA ALA A 365 16.89 -14.22 1.75
C ALA A 365 17.35 -13.00 0.95
N ILE A 366 17.12 -13.01 -0.37
CA ILE A 366 17.44 -11.88 -1.25
C ILE A 366 16.33 -10.84 -1.08
N LYS A 367 16.67 -9.66 -0.57
CA LYS A 367 15.73 -8.55 -0.48
C LYS A 367 15.63 -7.88 -1.85
N LEU A 368 14.46 -7.95 -2.48
CA LEU A 368 14.22 -7.28 -3.77
C LEU A 368 14.05 -5.77 -3.60
N ASN A 369 13.58 -5.36 -2.43
CA ASN A 369 13.63 -3.99 -1.99
C ASN A 369 13.94 -3.95 -0.50
N GLU A 370 15.01 -3.27 -0.15
CA GLU A 370 15.43 -3.06 1.23
C GLU A 370 14.95 -1.69 1.69
N LEU A 371 14.10 -1.67 2.72
CA LEU A 371 13.66 -0.44 3.37
C LEU A 371 14.69 -0.04 4.42
N PHE A 372 15.22 1.18 4.32
CA PHE A 372 16.22 1.68 5.25
C PHE A 372 15.59 2.38 6.45
N GLY A 373 16.36 2.46 7.53
CA GLY A 373 15.99 3.17 8.74
C GLY A 373 16.19 2.31 9.98
N SER A 374 16.20 3.00 11.11
CA SER A 374 16.40 2.42 12.42
C SER A 374 15.59 3.21 13.45
N TYR A 375 15.78 2.91 14.73
CA TYR A 375 15.19 3.72 15.79
C TYR A 375 15.65 5.18 15.75
N SER A 376 16.88 5.49 15.32
CA SER A 376 17.41 6.86 15.38
C SER A 376 16.74 7.78 14.34
N ASP A 377 16.54 7.29 13.12
CA ASP A 377 16.17 8.08 11.94
C ASP A 377 14.85 7.65 11.28
N GLY A 378 14.28 6.51 11.68
CA GLY A 378 13.05 5.97 11.12
C GLY A 378 11.79 6.24 11.94
N LYS A 379 10.65 5.99 11.30
CA LYS A 379 9.36 5.72 11.92
C LYS A 379 9.00 4.24 11.74
N ILE A 380 8.21 3.69 12.66
CA ILE A 380 7.64 2.35 12.51
C ILE A 380 6.61 2.40 11.37
N MET A 381 6.74 1.51 10.39
CA MET A 381 5.90 1.42 9.20
C MET A 381 5.29 0.01 9.10
N PRO A 382 3.97 -0.13 8.86
CA PRO A 382 3.38 -1.43 8.57
C PRO A 382 3.68 -1.85 7.13
N VAL A 383 4.10 -3.09 6.96
CA VAL A 383 4.44 -3.68 5.67
C VAL A 383 3.77 -5.05 5.50
N LYS A 384 3.32 -5.33 4.28
CA LYS A 384 3.17 -6.69 3.78
C LYS A 384 4.55 -7.17 3.34
N VAL A 385 5.00 -8.33 3.83
CA VAL A 385 6.20 -8.99 3.32
C VAL A 385 5.78 -10.18 2.47
N HIS A 386 6.00 -10.08 1.16
CA HIS A 386 5.80 -11.20 0.25
C HIS A 386 7.10 -12.00 0.15
N ARG A 387 7.00 -13.33 0.35
CA ARG A 387 8.15 -14.24 0.34
C ARG A 387 8.10 -15.14 -0.87
N GLY A 388 9.23 -15.39 -1.52
CA GLY A 388 9.25 -16.19 -2.73
C GLY A 388 10.47 -17.07 -2.88
N ARG A 389 10.43 -17.87 -3.94
CA ARG A 389 11.60 -18.55 -4.51
C ARG A 389 11.53 -18.35 -6.01
N GLN A 390 12.55 -17.75 -6.61
CA GLN A 390 12.52 -17.38 -8.03
C GLN A 390 13.83 -17.73 -8.74
N PRO A 391 13.82 -17.88 -10.07
CA PRO A 391 14.99 -18.22 -10.87
C PRO A 391 16.21 -17.32 -10.60
N TYR A 392 17.36 -17.97 -10.43
CA TYR A 392 18.66 -17.35 -10.14
C TYR A 392 19.78 -18.15 -10.80
N ASP A 393 20.75 -17.42 -11.38
CA ASP A 393 21.95 -17.98 -11.97
C ASP A 393 23.07 -18.04 -10.91
N PRO A 394 23.45 -19.25 -10.44
CA PRO A 394 24.44 -19.39 -9.38
C PRO A 394 25.88 -19.05 -9.80
N VAL A 395 26.18 -19.09 -11.10
CA VAL A 395 27.52 -18.80 -11.63
C VAL A 395 27.71 -17.29 -11.77
N ASN A 396 26.74 -16.61 -12.41
CA ASN A 396 26.77 -15.15 -12.58
C ASN A 396 26.39 -14.38 -11.32
N LYS A 397 25.76 -15.07 -10.35
CA LYS A 397 25.25 -14.54 -9.09
C LYS A 397 24.17 -13.48 -9.23
N THR A 398 23.27 -13.66 -10.18
CA THR A 398 22.20 -12.71 -10.52
C THR A 398 20.84 -13.40 -10.53
N LEU A 399 19.78 -12.68 -10.15
CA LEU A 399 18.41 -13.11 -10.42
C LEU A 399 18.15 -13.08 -11.93
N ILE A 400 17.40 -14.08 -12.39
CA ILE A 400 17.11 -14.27 -13.81
C ILE A 400 15.83 -13.50 -14.18
N GLN A 401 15.84 -12.84 -15.35
CA GLN A 401 14.65 -12.41 -16.08
C GLN A 401 14.23 -13.55 -17.02
N PRO A 402 13.19 -14.33 -16.71
CA PRO A 402 12.74 -15.39 -17.60
C PRO A 402 11.76 -14.87 -18.66
N PHE A 403 11.78 -15.53 -19.81
CA PHE A 403 10.72 -15.44 -20.81
C PHE A 403 9.59 -16.39 -20.43
N THR A 404 8.48 -15.83 -19.95
CA THR A 404 7.36 -16.59 -19.38
C THR A 404 6.16 -16.66 -20.31
N TYR A 405 5.94 -15.66 -21.15
CA TYR A 405 4.73 -15.55 -21.96
C TYR A 405 5.00 -15.61 -23.46
N ALA A 406 4.31 -16.52 -24.14
CA ALA A 406 4.10 -16.47 -25.59
C ALA A 406 2.68 -16.95 -25.91
N LYS A 407 2.11 -16.50 -27.03
CA LYS A 407 0.80 -16.97 -27.52
C LYS A 407 0.85 -18.44 -27.94
N GLU A 408 1.97 -18.88 -28.51
CA GLU A 408 2.15 -20.22 -29.08
C GLU A 408 3.09 -21.08 -28.23
N LYS A 409 2.88 -22.40 -28.27
CA LYS A 409 3.81 -23.38 -27.70
C LYS A 409 5.05 -23.50 -28.59
N GLY A 410 6.20 -23.84 -28.03
CA GLY A 410 7.46 -24.05 -28.76
C GLY A 410 8.26 -22.77 -29.02
N LYS A 411 7.89 -21.66 -28.36
CA LYS A 411 8.63 -20.38 -28.45
C LYS A 411 9.67 -20.22 -27.33
N GLY A 412 9.75 -21.17 -26.40
CA GLY A 412 10.60 -21.13 -25.21
C GLY A 412 9.98 -20.41 -24.02
N ALA A 413 8.69 -20.06 -24.08
CA ALA A 413 7.99 -19.37 -22.99
C ALA A 413 7.60 -20.37 -21.89
N TYR A 414 8.00 -20.08 -20.65
CA TYR A 414 7.81 -21.02 -19.54
C TYR A 414 6.36 -21.47 -19.33
N TRP A 415 5.37 -20.57 -19.47
CA TRP A 415 3.95 -20.91 -19.23
C TRP A 415 3.36 -21.90 -20.23
N LYS A 416 4.06 -22.21 -21.32
CA LYS A 416 3.62 -23.20 -22.33
C LYS A 416 4.59 -24.36 -22.49
N ASP A 417 5.88 -24.09 -22.36
CA ASP A 417 6.93 -25.05 -22.67
C ASP A 417 7.53 -25.71 -21.42
N PHE A 418 7.33 -25.13 -20.23
CA PHE A 418 7.79 -25.66 -18.93
C PHE A 418 9.30 -25.95 -18.86
N ASP A 419 10.10 -25.25 -19.66
CA ASP A 419 11.57 -25.37 -19.68
C ASP A 419 12.20 -24.10 -19.08
N TRP A 420 12.77 -24.24 -17.87
CA TRP A 420 13.42 -23.13 -17.17
C TRP A 420 14.72 -22.69 -17.84
N GLN A 421 15.51 -23.61 -18.41
CA GLN A 421 16.76 -23.24 -19.05
C GLN A 421 16.47 -22.43 -20.31
N LYS A 422 15.52 -22.88 -21.13
CA LYS A 422 15.16 -22.17 -22.36
C LYS A 422 14.51 -20.81 -22.09
N ALA A 423 13.60 -20.75 -21.13
CA ALA A 423 12.98 -19.50 -20.71
C ALA A 423 14.01 -18.49 -20.17
N SER A 424 14.97 -18.97 -19.38
CA SER A 424 16.05 -18.13 -18.83
C SER A 424 17.01 -17.65 -19.90
N GLU A 425 17.41 -18.52 -20.84
CA GLU A 425 18.27 -18.16 -21.97
C GLU A 425 17.67 -17.04 -22.81
N ILE A 426 16.39 -17.16 -23.19
CA ILE A 426 15.70 -16.15 -24.01
C ILE A 426 15.54 -14.84 -23.23
N GLY A 427 15.03 -14.92 -22.00
CA GLY A 427 14.73 -13.71 -21.22
C GLY A 427 15.98 -12.92 -20.84
N MET A 428 17.07 -13.60 -20.46
CA MET A 428 18.35 -12.95 -20.15
C MET A 428 19.00 -12.34 -21.39
N LYS A 429 18.91 -13.03 -22.54
CA LYS A 429 19.39 -12.49 -23.83
C LYS A 429 18.65 -11.22 -24.21
N GLU A 430 17.32 -11.17 -24.01
CA GLU A 430 16.50 -9.98 -24.32
C GLU A 430 16.94 -8.75 -23.53
N VAL A 431 17.32 -8.92 -22.26
CA VAL A 431 17.83 -7.83 -21.42
C VAL A 431 19.35 -7.66 -21.51
N GLY A 432 20.03 -8.35 -22.44
CA GLY A 432 21.47 -8.22 -22.68
C GLY A 432 22.36 -8.73 -21.54
N LEU A 433 21.86 -9.62 -20.68
CA LEU A 433 22.59 -10.17 -19.54
C LEU A 433 23.09 -11.60 -19.82
N PRO A 434 24.26 -11.99 -19.27
CA PRO A 434 24.78 -13.34 -19.43
C PRO A 434 23.93 -14.36 -18.67
N PHE A 435 23.85 -15.58 -19.19
CA PHE A 435 23.24 -16.72 -18.55
C PHE A 435 24.19 -17.92 -18.65
N SER A 436 24.43 -18.60 -17.53
CA SER A 436 25.39 -19.70 -17.43
C SER A 436 24.85 -21.05 -17.91
N GLY A 437 23.53 -21.16 -18.09
CA GLY A 437 22.84 -22.43 -18.32
C GLY A 437 22.28 -23.07 -17.04
N GLU A 438 22.63 -22.54 -15.86
CA GLU A 438 22.18 -23.08 -14.57
C GLU A 438 21.07 -22.23 -13.95
N VAL A 439 20.03 -22.89 -13.44
CA VAL A 439 18.91 -22.25 -12.74
C VAL A 439 18.74 -22.86 -11.36
N THR A 440 18.76 -22.02 -10.34
CA THR A 440 18.38 -22.38 -8.96
C THR A 440 17.32 -21.41 -8.44
N PHE A 441 16.78 -21.67 -7.24
CA PHE A 441 15.64 -20.93 -6.70
C PHE A 441 15.88 -20.50 -5.24
N PRO A 442 16.74 -19.52 -4.97
CA PRO A 442 16.96 -19.00 -3.63
C PRO A 442 15.70 -18.30 -3.08
N LYS A 443 15.66 -18.12 -1.77
CA LYS A 443 14.56 -17.38 -1.12
C LYS A 443 14.67 -15.89 -1.42
N THR A 444 13.54 -15.24 -1.68
CA THR A 444 13.44 -13.79 -1.89
C THR A 444 12.38 -13.17 -0.98
N GLU A 445 12.56 -11.92 -0.61
CA GLU A 445 11.59 -11.13 0.16
C GLU A 445 11.36 -9.79 -0.51
N MET A 446 10.11 -9.32 -0.49
CA MET A 446 9.72 -8.03 -1.02
C MET A 446 8.76 -7.35 -0.05
N TYR A 447 9.09 -6.10 0.31
CA TYR A 447 8.42 -5.29 1.31
C TYR A 447 7.44 -4.33 0.64
N TRP A 448 6.18 -4.35 1.06
CA TRP A 448 5.11 -3.51 0.52
C TRP A 448 4.49 -2.70 1.66
N PRO A 449 4.86 -1.42 1.83
CA PRO A 449 4.19 -0.55 2.79
C PRO A 449 2.69 -0.50 2.57
N VAL A 450 1.93 -0.71 3.65
CA VAL A 450 0.47 -0.73 3.65
C VAL A 450 -0.04 0.70 3.88
N ASN A 451 -0.85 1.22 2.96
CA ASN A 451 -1.28 2.63 2.96
C ASN A 451 -2.79 2.83 2.84
N HIS A 452 -3.53 1.81 2.43
CA HIS A 452 -4.98 1.82 2.30
C HIS A 452 -5.63 0.86 3.30
N MET A 453 -6.94 0.73 3.25
CA MET A 453 -7.76 0.01 4.22
C MET A 453 -7.68 0.64 5.62
N VAL A 454 -7.65 1.97 5.69
CA VAL A 454 -7.65 2.69 6.96
C VAL A 454 -8.93 2.36 7.71
N SER A 455 -8.78 1.85 8.94
CA SER A 455 -9.89 1.43 9.79
C SER A 455 -10.57 2.62 10.49
N PRO A 456 -11.82 2.45 10.96
CA PRO A 456 -12.45 3.38 11.88
C PRO A 456 -11.57 3.67 13.11
N ALA A 457 -11.67 4.89 13.66
CA ALA A 457 -10.81 5.34 14.75
C ALA A 457 -10.92 4.46 16.01
N ASP A 458 -12.10 3.95 16.32
CA ASP A 458 -12.38 3.01 17.42
C ASP A 458 -11.82 1.59 17.19
N LYS A 459 -11.33 1.31 15.98
CA LYS A 459 -10.64 0.08 15.58
C LYS A 459 -9.13 0.27 15.37
N SER A 460 -8.61 1.47 15.62
CA SER A 460 -7.17 1.71 15.61
C SER A 460 -6.48 0.92 16.73
N LEU A 461 -5.18 0.66 16.57
CA LEU A 461 -4.40 -0.02 17.60
C LEU A 461 -4.42 0.76 18.90
N SER A 462 -4.61 0.02 20.00
CA SER A 462 -4.54 0.52 21.36
C SER A 462 -3.11 0.46 21.90
N CYS A 463 -2.89 1.09 23.06
CA CYS A 463 -1.61 1.01 23.77
C CYS A 463 -1.17 -0.45 24.01
N ALA A 464 -2.12 -1.31 24.42
CA ALA A 464 -1.85 -2.70 24.79
C ALA A 464 -1.46 -3.59 23.61
N ASP A 465 -1.81 -3.22 22.38
CA ASP A 465 -1.40 -3.94 21.17
C ASP A 465 0.12 -3.87 20.96
N CYS A 466 0.75 -2.78 21.41
CA CYS A 466 2.18 -2.52 21.21
C CYS A 466 2.99 -2.67 22.50
N HIS A 467 2.50 -2.14 23.62
CA HIS A 467 3.14 -2.14 24.94
C HIS A 467 2.87 -3.44 25.69
N THR A 468 3.26 -4.57 25.09
CA THR A 468 3.07 -5.91 25.63
C THR A 468 4.30 -6.76 25.39
N ASN A 469 4.64 -7.61 26.35
CA ASN A 469 5.70 -8.60 26.23
C ASN A 469 5.24 -9.89 25.53
N SER A 470 3.98 -9.93 25.06
CA SER A 470 3.47 -11.05 24.29
C SER A 470 4.29 -11.26 23.01
N PRO A 471 4.64 -12.51 22.65
CA PRO A 471 5.25 -12.82 21.35
C PRO A 471 4.40 -12.40 20.15
N THR A 472 3.10 -12.20 20.34
CA THR A 472 2.15 -11.74 19.32
C THR A 472 1.91 -10.22 19.33
N GLY A 473 2.59 -9.48 20.22
CA GLY A 473 2.52 -8.03 20.25
C GLY A 473 3.00 -7.40 18.93
N ARG A 474 2.40 -6.28 18.53
CA ARG A 474 2.67 -5.66 17.21
C ARG A 474 4.15 -5.34 17.02
N LEU A 475 4.83 -4.89 18.07
CA LEU A 475 6.22 -4.47 18.00
C LEU A 475 7.19 -5.54 18.53
N ALA A 476 6.77 -6.81 18.69
CA ALA A 476 7.59 -7.85 19.31
C ALA A 476 8.95 -8.08 18.62
N ASN A 477 9.01 -7.92 17.30
CA ASN A 477 10.22 -8.18 16.51
C ASN A 477 11.13 -6.94 16.31
N LEU A 478 10.68 -5.74 16.71
CA LEU A 478 11.46 -4.51 16.55
C LEU A 478 12.47 -4.36 17.69
N LYS A 479 13.72 -4.05 17.33
CA LYS A 479 14.84 -3.93 18.27
C LYS A 479 15.45 -2.52 18.23
N GLY A 480 16.41 -2.28 19.12
CA GLY A 480 17.22 -1.05 19.13
C GLY A 480 16.67 0.09 19.99
N PHE A 481 15.62 -0.17 20.79
CA PHE A 481 15.03 0.81 21.70
C PHE A 481 14.33 0.11 22.86
N TYR A 482 14.13 0.85 23.96
CA TYR A 482 13.33 0.40 25.10
C TYR A 482 11.87 0.80 24.90
N LEU A 483 10.97 -0.17 25.03
CA LEU A 483 9.53 0.01 24.97
C LEU A 483 8.88 -0.41 26.30
N PRO A 484 8.30 0.53 27.07
CA PRO A 484 7.59 0.21 28.30
C PRO A 484 6.53 -0.88 28.07
N GLY A 485 6.42 -1.85 28.99
CA GLY A 485 5.44 -2.95 28.90
C GLY A 485 5.83 -4.11 27.98
N ARG A 486 6.67 -3.88 26.96
CA ARG A 486 7.28 -4.95 26.15
C ARG A 486 8.63 -5.38 26.74
N ASP A 487 9.50 -4.40 27.00
CA ASP A 487 10.86 -4.63 27.43
C ASP A 487 10.98 -4.51 28.95
N GLY A 488 11.71 -5.44 29.56
CA GLY A 488 12.10 -5.38 30.97
C GLY A 488 13.58 -5.05 31.10
N HIS A 489 13.96 -4.46 32.23
CA HIS A 489 15.36 -4.33 32.59
C HIS A 489 15.57 -4.94 33.97
N SER A 490 16.23 -6.10 34.03
CA SER A 490 16.39 -6.89 35.25
C SER A 490 16.90 -6.09 36.44
N GLY A 491 17.84 -5.16 36.22
CA GLY A 491 18.33 -4.24 37.26
C GLY A 491 17.26 -3.27 37.77
N VAL A 492 16.53 -2.57 36.89
CA VAL A 492 15.46 -1.64 37.27
C VAL A 492 14.31 -2.39 37.95
N ASP A 493 13.96 -3.56 37.42
CA ASP A 493 12.93 -4.43 37.99
C ASP A 493 13.34 -4.92 39.39
N PHE A 494 14.62 -5.28 39.58
CA PHE A 494 15.16 -5.67 40.87
C PHE A 494 15.11 -4.51 41.88
N PHE A 495 15.62 -3.33 41.51
CA PHE A 495 15.58 -2.16 42.39
C PHE A 495 14.14 -1.73 42.70
N GLY A 496 13.24 -1.72 41.72
CA GLY A 496 11.83 -1.40 41.90
C GLY A 496 11.13 -2.35 42.87
N LYS A 497 11.37 -3.66 42.75
CA LYS A 497 10.86 -4.66 43.70
C LYS A 497 11.39 -4.41 45.11
N TRP A 498 12.68 -4.12 45.27
CA TRP A 498 13.26 -3.81 46.57
C TRP A 498 12.71 -2.52 47.18
N LEU A 499 12.46 -1.50 46.38
CA LEU A 499 11.89 -0.24 46.83
C LEU A 499 10.46 -0.42 47.36
N LEU A 500 9.65 -1.26 46.70
CA LEU A 500 8.33 -1.66 47.18
C LEU A 500 8.42 -2.44 48.50
N ILE A 501 9.34 -3.41 48.61
CA ILE A 501 9.56 -4.17 49.85
C ILE A 501 9.95 -3.25 51.00
N LEU A 502 10.93 -2.36 50.77
CA LEU A 502 11.39 -1.39 51.78
C LEU A 502 10.27 -0.42 52.18
N SER A 503 9.42 -0.01 51.25
CA SER A 503 8.25 0.83 51.54
C SER A 503 7.24 0.10 52.42
N CYS A 504 6.95 -1.17 52.14
CA CYS A 504 6.09 -2.00 52.99
C CYS A 504 6.68 -2.19 54.39
N ILE A 505 7.99 -2.45 54.49
CA ILE A 505 8.69 -2.56 55.78
C ILE A 505 8.57 -1.25 56.58
N GLY A 506 8.79 -0.10 55.92
CA GLY A 506 8.64 1.21 56.55
C GLY A 506 7.22 1.46 57.05
N LEU A 507 6.20 1.08 56.27
CA LEU A 507 4.79 1.26 56.61
C LEU A 507 4.38 0.37 57.80
N VAL A 508 4.78 -0.90 57.81
CA VAL A 508 4.57 -1.83 58.93
C VAL A 508 5.32 -1.37 60.18
N GLY A 509 6.57 -0.93 60.02
CA GLY A 509 7.38 -0.41 61.13
C GLY A 509 6.75 0.84 61.77
N HIS A 510 6.29 1.79 60.95
CA HIS A 510 5.60 2.98 61.44
C HIS A 510 4.26 2.65 62.12
N ALA A 511 3.48 1.72 61.55
CA ALA A 511 2.24 1.25 62.18
C ALA A 511 2.51 0.56 63.53
N GLY A 512 3.53 -0.29 63.60
CA GLY A 512 3.96 -0.94 64.84
C GLY A 512 4.39 0.06 65.92
N LEU A 513 5.17 1.08 65.55
CA LEU A 513 5.56 2.17 66.46
C LEU A 513 4.35 2.95 66.98
N ARG A 514 3.34 3.21 66.14
CA ARG A 514 2.07 3.83 66.56
C ARG A 514 1.29 2.97 67.56
N ILE A 515 1.22 1.66 67.34
CA ILE A 515 0.53 0.74 68.27
C ILE A 515 1.27 0.69 69.61
N LEU A 516 2.60 0.55 69.60
CA LEU A 516 3.41 0.48 70.83
C LEU A 516 3.37 1.79 71.63
N SER A 517 3.41 2.94 70.96
CA SER A 517 3.26 4.25 71.62
C SER A 517 1.84 4.45 72.19
N GLY A 518 0.81 4.02 71.47
CA GLY A 518 -0.57 4.01 71.97
C GLY A 518 -0.76 3.11 73.19
N LEU A 519 -0.15 1.92 73.20
CA LEU A 519 -0.19 1.01 74.35
C LEU A 519 0.54 1.58 75.57
N LYS A 520 1.72 2.21 75.37
CA LYS A 520 2.43 2.92 76.44
C LYS A 520 1.65 4.10 77.01
N SER A 521 0.92 4.84 76.17
CA SER A 521 0.08 5.96 76.62
C SER A 521 -1.17 5.56 77.41
N LYS A 522 -1.54 4.26 77.41
CA LYS A 522 -2.64 3.72 78.22
C LYS A 522 -2.18 3.12 79.56
N GLN A 523 -0.88 2.95 79.75
CA GLN A 523 -0.27 2.41 80.98
C GLN A 523 0.38 3.49 81.87
N ALA A 524 0.44 4.74 81.38
CA ALA A 524 0.70 5.95 82.16
C ALA A 524 -0.62 6.68 82.35
#